data_AF-A0A7Y4ZHX5-F1
#
_entry.id   AF-A0A7Y4ZHX5-F1
#
_cell.length_a   1.000
_cell.length_b   1.000
_cell.length_c   1.000
_cell.angle_alpha   90.00
_cell.angle_beta   90.00
_cell.angle_gamma   90.00
#
_symmetry.space_group_name_H-M   'P 1'
#
loop_
_entity.id
_entity.type
_entity.pdbx_description
1 polymer ?
#
loop_
_entity_poly.entity_id
_entity_poly.type
_entity_poly.pdbx_seq_one_letter_code
_entity_poly.pdbx_strand_id
1 'polypeptide(L)'
;MSRHTTAPLSALVAAGTLLLARSAAAKDVAVATAAELTSAIAGAQPGDRIVLASGTYALNASPSCNAVGTAAAPIEVVAQTPLGAKITFDTLEGFKVNGPFWHFDGLDVRGVCA
;
A
#
# COMPACT_ATOMS: atom_id res chain seq x y z
N MET A 1 -5.25 35.34 65.19
CA MET A 1 -6.28 34.29 64.95
C MET A 1 -6.88 34.59 63.58
N SER A 2 -6.27 34.05 62.51
CA SER A 2 -6.82 32.93 61.70
C SER A 2 -8.01 33.43 60.84
N ARG A 3 -7.99 33.44 59.50
CA ARG A 3 -7.56 32.41 58.55
C ARG A 3 -7.33 33.03 57.15
N HIS A 4 -6.32 32.53 56.43
CA HIS A 4 -6.17 32.68 54.97
C HIS A 4 -6.90 31.53 54.25
N THR A 5 -7.73 31.83 53.24
CA THR A 5 -8.52 30.88 52.42
C THR A 5 -8.93 31.69 51.16
N THR A 6 -8.72 31.38 49.87
CA THR A 6 -8.48 30.15 49.10
C THR A 6 -7.90 30.55 47.73
N ALA A 7 -7.03 29.71 47.13
CA ALA A 7 -6.63 29.81 45.72
C ALA A 7 -7.61 29.04 44.82
N PRO A 8 -7.98 29.52 43.62
CA PRO A 8 -8.54 28.66 42.59
C PRO A 8 -7.41 28.10 41.71
N LEU A 9 -7.25 26.76 41.76
CA LEU A 9 -6.42 25.98 40.84
C LEU A 9 -6.87 26.23 39.40
N SER A 10 -5.97 26.74 38.57
CA SER A 10 -6.13 26.78 37.12
C SER A 10 -6.25 25.36 36.58
N ALA A 11 -7.41 25.06 35.99
CA ALA A 11 -7.71 23.81 35.31
C ALA A 11 -6.81 23.66 34.08
N LEU A 12 -5.99 22.62 34.06
CA LEU A 12 -5.24 22.21 32.88
C LEU A 12 -6.21 21.47 31.94
N VAL A 13 -6.63 22.11 30.84
CA VAL A 13 -7.41 21.45 29.79
C VAL A 13 -6.45 20.61 28.94
N ALA A 14 -6.42 19.30 29.20
CA ALA A 14 -5.75 18.34 28.32
C ALA A 14 -6.61 18.16 27.05
N ALA A 15 -6.24 18.87 25.98
CA ALA A 15 -6.80 18.67 24.65
C ALA A 15 -6.31 17.31 24.10
N GLY A 16 -7.08 16.26 24.35
CA GLY A 16 -6.87 14.95 23.73
C GLY A 16 -7.24 15.01 22.26
N THR A 17 -6.25 15.09 21.38
CA THR A 17 -6.42 14.93 19.93
C THR A 17 -6.79 13.47 19.66
N LEU A 18 -8.09 13.20 19.50
CA LEU A 18 -8.60 11.90 19.07
C LEU A 18 -8.13 11.66 17.62
N LEU A 19 -7.03 10.91 17.46
CA LEU A 19 -6.60 10.41 16.15
C LEU A 19 -7.69 9.47 15.64
N LEU A 20 -8.56 9.97 14.76
CA LEU A 20 -9.47 9.13 14.00
C LEU A 20 -8.61 8.29 13.05
N ALA A 21 -8.23 7.08 13.47
CA ALA A 21 -7.67 6.08 12.59
C ALA A 21 -8.71 5.79 11.50
N ARG A 22 -8.53 6.42 10.34
CA ARG A 22 -9.38 6.18 9.19
C ARG A 22 -9.04 4.79 8.70
N SER A 23 -9.87 3.81 9.05
CA SER A 23 -9.75 2.45 8.54
C SER A 23 -9.82 2.50 7.02
N ALA A 24 -8.67 2.33 6.35
CA ALA A 24 -8.65 2.04 4.93
C ALA A 24 -9.32 0.67 4.79
N ALA A 25 -10.50 0.65 4.16
CA ALA A 25 -11.19 -0.60 3.88
C ALA A 25 -10.38 -1.32 2.80
N ALA A 26 -9.92 -2.54 3.11
CA ALA A 26 -9.26 -3.41 2.14
C ALA A 26 -10.10 -3.48 0.85
N LYS A 27 -9.50 -3.09 -0.28
CA LYS A 27 -10.18 -3.01 -1.57
C LYS A 27 -9.54 -3.95 -2.58
N ASP A 28 -10.38 -4.74 -3.26
CA ASP A 28 -9.97 -5.43 -4.48
C ASP A 28 -9.90 -4.43 -5.65
N VAL A 29 -8.72 -4.29 -6.24
CA VAL A 29 -8.45 -3.45 -7.40
C VAL A 29 -8.21 -4.35 -8.60
N ALA A 30 -9.23 -4.52 -9.44
CA ALA A 30 -9.12 -5.29 -10.67
C ALA A 30 -8.24 -4.55 -11.70
N VAL A 31 -7.27 -5.26 -12.28
CA VAL A 31 -6.27 -4.72 -13.21
C VAL A 31 -6.13 -5.63 -14.43
N ALA A 32 -6.30 -5.09 -15.62
CA ALA A 32 -6.22 -5.83 -16.88
C ALA A 32 -5.09 -5.33 -17.81
N THR A 33 -4.47 -4.19 -17.50
CA THR A 33 -3.41 -3.59 -18.34
C THR A 33 -2.18 -3.16 -17.55
N ALA A 34 -1.05 -2.97 -18.25
CA ALA A 34 0.21 -2.47 -17.67
C ALA A 34 0.09 -1.06 -17.07
N ALA A 35 -0.69 -0.19 -17.71
CA ALA A 35 -0.93 1.17 -17.24
C ALA A 35 -1.75 1.16 -15.94
N GLU A 36 -2.80 0.34 -15.89
CA GLU A 36 -3.59 0.14 -14.67
C GLU A 36 -2.75 -0.45 -13.54
N LEU A 37 -1.88 -1.42 -13.83
CA LEU A 37 -0.97 -1.99 -12.84
C LEU A 37 -0.06 -0.92 -12.23
N THR A 38 0.54 -0.09 -13.09
CA THR A 38 1.40 1.01 -12.65
C THR A 38 0.63 2.01 -11.78
N SER A 39 -0.58 2.37 -12.21
CA SER A 39 -1.45 3.29 -11.46
C SER A 39 -1.91 2.70 -10.13
N ALA A 40 -2.23 1.41 -10.09
CA ALA A 40 -2.68 0.71 -8.89
C ALA A 40 -1.55 0.63 -7.86
N ILE A 41 -0.32 0.30 -8.29
CA ILE A 41 0.86 0.27 -7.41
C ILE A 41 1.17 1.68 -6.87
N ALA A 42 1.09 2.72 -7.71
CA ALA A 42 1.35 4.10 -7.29
C ALA A 42 0.31 4.63 -6.30
N GLY A 43 -0.95 4.18 -6.42
CA GLY A 43 -2.07 4.60 -5.58
C GLY A 43 -2.39 3.66 -4.42
N ALA A 44 -1.59 2.60 -4.20
CA ALA A 44 -1.90 1.56 -3.24
C ALA A 44 -1.99 2.07 -1.81
N GLN A 45 -2.95 1.53 -1.06
CA GLN A 45 -3.15 1.77 0.37
C GLN A 45 -2.99 0.47 1.17
N PRO A 46 -2.69 0.54 2.48
CA PRO A 46 -2.60 -0.65 3.33
C PRO A 46 -3.89 -1.47 3.27
N GLY A 47 -3.78 -2.77 3.00
CA GLY A 47 -4.92 -3.68 2.83
C GLY A 47 -5.45 -3.80 1.41
N ASP A 48 -4.95 -3.03 0.44
CA ASP A 48 -5.35 -3.18 -0.96
C ASP A 48 -4.89 -4.52 -1.53
N ARG A 49 -5.75 -5.09 -2.39
CA ARG A 49 -5.47 -6.30 -3.14
C ARG A 49 -5.62 -6.04 -4.63
N ILE A 50 -4.49 -5.90 -5.31
CA ILE A 50 -4.39 -5.60 -6.74
C ILE A 50 -4.45 -6.92 -7.50
N VAL A 51 -5.61 -7.22 -8.11
CA VAL A 51 -5.91 -8.50 -8.76
C VAL A 51 -5.73 -8.38 -10.27
N LEU A 52 -4.74 -9.09 -10.80
CA LEU A 52 -4.37 -9.05 -12.19
C LEU A 52 -5.12 -10.13 -12.98
N ALA A 53 -5.84 -9.72 -14.02
CA ALA A 53 -6.38 -10.64 -15.00
C ALA A 53 -5.26 -11.42 -15.70
N SER A 54 -5.62 -12.54 -16.33
CA SER A 54 -4.66 -13.26 -17.18
C SER A 54 -4.31 -12.39 -18.39
N GLY A 55 -3.02 -12.25 -18.68
CA GLY A 55 -2.55 -11.32 -19.72
C GLY A 55 -1.05 -11.05 -19.64
N THR A 56 -0.56 -10.22 -20.57
CA THR A 56 0.83 -9.75 -20.57
C THR A 56 0.89 -8.28 -20.19
N TYR A 57 1.73 -7.96 -19.21
CA TYR A 57 1.94 -6.63 -18.66
C TYR A 57 3.38 -6.21 -18.97
N ALA A 58 3.55 -5.49 -20.09
CA ALA A 58 4.85 -4.95 -20.49
C ALA A 58 5.14 -3.65 -19.74
N LEU A 59 6.18 -3.66 -18.92
CA LEU A 59 6.62 -2.52 -18.13
C LEU A 59 8.00 -2.06 -18.62
N ASN A 60 8.06 -0.82 -19.09
CA ASN A 60 9.25 -0.12 -19.55
C ASN A 60 9.81 0.85 -18.48
N ALA A 61 9.30 0.75 -17.25
CA ALA A 61 9.74 1.49 -16.08
C ALA A 61 9.60 0.59 -14.85
N SER A 62 10.43 0.81 -13.85
CA SER A 62 10.39 0.09 -12.58
C SER A 62 9.35 0.73 -11.64
N PRO A 63 8.18 0.11 -11.40
CA PRO A 63 7.17 0.68 -10.53
C PRO A 63 7.68 0.77 -9.09
N SER A 64 7.50 1.94 -8.47
CA SER A 64 7.92 2.20 -7.09
C SER A 64 6.80 1.84 -6.11
N CYS A 65 6.99 0.76 -5.37
CA CYS A 65 6.04 0.26 -4.38
C CYS A 65 6.35 0.96 -3.04
N ASN A 66 5.91 2.22 -2.92
CA ASN A 66 6.26 3.11 -1.81
C ASN A 66 5.27 3.08 -0.64
N ALA A 67 4.04 2.59 -0.86
CA ALA A 67 3.02 2.56 0.18
C ALA A 67 3.44 1.65 1.34
N VAL A 68 3.05 2.01 2.55
CA VAL A 68 3.48 1.35 3.79
C VAL A 68 2.36 0.44 4.28
N GLY A 69 2.39 -0.84 3.88
CA GLY A 69 1.50 -1.85 4.43
C GLY A 69 1.80 -2.13 5.91
N THR A 70 0.98 -2.97 6.54
CA THR A 70 1.23 -3.47 7.90
C THR A 70 1.02 -4.98 7.97
N ALA A 71 1.49 -5.64 9.01
CA ALA A 71 1.22 -7.07 9.21
C ALA A 71 -0.27 -7.42 9.23
N ALA A 72 -1.12 -6.50 9.72
CA ALA A 72 -2.58 -6.68 9.76
C ALA A 72 -3.29 -6.26 8.46
N ALA A 73 -2.61 -5.50 7.60
CA ALA A 73 -3.15 -4.97 6.35
C ALA A 73 -2.00 -4.86 5.32
N PRO A 74 -1.50 -6.00 4.80
CA PRO A 74 -0.49 -6.00 3.75
C PRO A 74 -1.07 -5.44 2.45
N ILE A 75 -0.20 -5.10 1.51
CA ILE A 75 -0.59 -4.72 0.14
C ILE A 75 -0.26 -5.91 -0.75
N GLU A 76 -1.25 -6.44 -1.45
CA GLU A 76 -1.10 -7.65 -2.25
C GLU A 76 -1.19 -7.33 -3.75
N VAL A 77 -0.27 -7.90 -4.54
CA VAL A 77 -0.31 -7.90 -6.01
C VAL A 77 -0.39 -9.36 -6.45
N VAL A 78 -1.54 -9.76 -6.97
CA VAL A 78 -1.89 -11.18 -7.12
C VAL A 78 -2.43 -11.47 -8.52
N ALA A 79 -2.05 -12.61 -9.08
CA ALA A 79 -2.71 -13.09 -10.29
C ALA A 79 -4.09 -13.69 -9.97
N GLN A 80 -5.11 -13.35 -10.74
CA GLN A 80 -6.44 -13.99 -10.68
C GLN A 80 -6.33 -15.50 -10.92
N THR A 81 -5.43 -15.91 -11.83
CA THR A 81 -5.13 -17.30 -12.15
C THR A 81 -3.63 -17.48 -11.98
N PRO A 82 -3.15 -18.47 -11.20
CA PRO A 82 -1.72 -18.67 -10.98
C PRO A 82 -0.94 -18.73 -12.31
N LEU A 83 0.13 -17.94 -12.39
CA LEU A 83 0.98 -17.73 -13.58
C LEU A 83 0.26 -17.15 -14.82
N GLY A 84 -1.01 -16.77 -14.70
CA GLY A 84 -1.79 -16.17 -15.79
C GLY A 84 -1.42 -14.70 -16.07
N ALA A 85 -0.92 -13.99 -15.06
CA ALA A 85 -0.44 -12.62 -15.20
C ALA A 85 1.07 -12.63 -15.47
N LYS A 86 1.45 -12.44 -16.74
CA LYS A 86 2.84 -12.40 -17.19
C LYS A 86 3.37 -10.97 -17.18
N ILE A 87 4.28 -10.66 -16.26
CA ILE A 87 4.92 -9.36 -16.12
C ILE A 87 6.26 -9.39 -16.84
N THR A 88 6.44 -8.53 -17.83
CA THR A 88 7.69 -8.42 -18.58
C THR A 88 8.33 -7.06 -18.34
N PHE A 89 9.53 -7.05 -17.79
CA PHE A 89 10.31 -5.84 -17.54
C PHE A 89 11.35 -5.62 -18.65
N ASP A 90 11.22 -4.50 -19.35
CA ASP A 90 12.22 -3.97 -20.28
C ASP A 90 13.02 -2.86 -19.60
N THR A 91 13.52 -3.19 -18.41
CA THR A 91 14.28 -2.31 -17.52
C THR A 91 15.26 -3.12 -16.70
N LEU A 92 16.30 -2.47 -16.18
CA LEU A 92 17.30 -3.12 -15.34
C LEU A 92 16.72 -3.66 -14.02
N GLU A 93 15.78 -2.92 -13.42
CA GLU A 93 15.10 -3.32 -12.18
C GLU A 93 13.61 -3.61 -12.44
N GLY A 94 13.06 -4.61 -11.75
CA GLY A 94 11.63 -4.93 -11.76
C GLY A 94 10.82 -4.05 -10.80
N PHE A 95 10.01 -4.67 -9.93
CA PHE A 95 9.33 -3.94 -8.85
C PHE A 95 10.35 -3.37 -7.86
N LYS A 96 10.29 -2.05 -7.60
CA LYS A 96 11.11 -1.41 -6.57
C LYS A 96 10.33 -1.35 -5.26
N VAL A 97 10.55 -2.34 -4.40
CA VAL A 97 9.83 -2.48 -3.13
C VAL A 97 10.53 -1.67 -2.05
N ASN A 98 10.01 -0.47 -1.78
CA ASN A 98 10.57 0.45 -0.79
C ASN A 98 9.75 0.47 0.51
N GLY A 99 8.43 0.29 0.40
CA GLY A 99 7.53 0.20 1.53
C GLY A 99 7.48 -1.22 2.12
N PRO A 100 7.23 -1.38 3.42
CA PRO A 100 7.09 -2.70 4.04
C PRO A 100 5.74 -3.36 3.73
N PHE A 101 5.67 -4.68 3.93
CA PHE A 101 4.46 -5.51 3.83
C PHE A 101 3.78 -5.50 2.45
N TRP A 102 4.59 -5.51 1.38
CA TRP A 102 4.13 -5.84 0.03
C TRP A 102 4.28 -7.34 -0.23
N HIS A 103 3.23 -7.97 -0.75
CA HIS A 103 3.23 -9.37 -1.16
C HIS A 103 2.92 -9.47 -2.66
N PHE A 104 3.72 -10.27 -3.37
CA PHE A 104 3.52 -10.57 -4.79
C PHE A 104 3.28 -12.07 -4.91
N ASP A 105 2.11 -12.49 -5.42
CA ASP A 105 1.71 -13.89 -5.45
C ASP A 105 1.18 -14.33 -6.82
N GLY A 106 1.56 -15.54 -7.24
CA GLY A 106 1.07 -16.17 -8.45
C GLY A 106 1.45 -15.48 -9.78
N LEU A 107 2.41 -14.56 -9.80
CA LEU A 107 2.85 -13.84 -11.01
C LEU A 107 3.89 -14.65 -11.81
N ASP A 108 3.85 -14.56 -13.15
CA ASP A 108 4.97 -14.99 -14.02
C ASP A 108 5.81 -13.75 -14.36
N VAL A 109 6.96 -13.58 -13.69
CA VAL A 109 7.81 -12.37 -13.81
C VAL A 109 9.06 -12.67 -14.62
N ARG A 110 9.31 -11.86 -15.66
CA ARG A 110 10.46 -12.02 -16.58
C ARG A 110 11.11 -10.68 -16.91
N GLY A 111 12.44 -10.66 -16.97
CA GLY A 111 13.17 -9.62 -17.70
C GLY A 111 13.24 -9.98 -19.19
N VAL A 112 13.16 -9.00 -20.09
CA VAL A 112 13.21 -9.26 -21.55
C VAL A 112 14.59 -9.05 -22.19
N CYS A 113 15.62 -8.75 -21.39
CA CYS A 113 17.00 -8.45 -21.81
C CYS A 113 17.09 -7.33 -22.87
N ALA A 114 17.53 -6.15 -22.43
CA ALA A 114 17.98 -5.05 -23.28
C ALA A 114 19.52 -4.98 -23.29
#